data_AF-A0A923UNI7-F1
#
_entry.id   AF-A0A923UNI7-F1
#
_cell.length_a   1.000
_cell.length_b   1.000
_cell.length_c   1.000
_cell.angle_alpha   90.00
_cell.angle_beta   90.00
_cell.angle_gamma   90.00
#
_symmetry.space_group_name_H-M   'P 1'
#
loop_
_entity.id
_entity.type
_entity.pdbx_description
1 polymer ?
#
loop_
_entity_poly.entity_id
_entity_poly.type
_entity_poly.pdbx_seq_one_letter_code
_entity_poly.pdbx_strand_id
1 'polypeptide(L)' 'MPKIIISGGGTGGHTYPAIATANALKEINPGIEVLFVG' A
#
# COMPACT_ATOMS: atom_id res chain seq x y z
N MET A 1 13.72 -6.35 -6.25
CA MET A 1 12.47 -6.34 -5.47
C MET A 1 11.68 -5.09 -5.85
N PRO A 2 10.41 -5.20 -6.28
CA PRO A 2 9.60 -4.04 -6.67
C PRO A 2 9.34 -3.14 -5.47
N LYS A 3 9.42 -1.82 -5.68
CA LYS A 3 9.00 -0.82 -4.70
C LYS A 3 7.76 -0.11 -5.23
N ILE A 4 6.73 -0.03 -4.42
CA ILE A 4 5.45 0.58 -4.77
C ILE A 4 5.19 1.74 -3.82
N ILE A 5 4.83 2.89 -4.38
CA ILE A 5 4.35 4.04 -3.62
C ILE A 5 2.84 4.12 -3.79
N ILE A 6 2.12 4.19 -2.69
CA ILE A 6 0.67 4.43 -2.65
C ILE A 6 0.47 5.83 -2.08
N SER A 7 -0.21 6.71 -2.82
CA SER A 7 -0.56 8.05 -2.35
C SER A 7 -2.07 8.22 -2.27
N GLY A 8 -2.53 8.91 -1.24
CA GLY A 8 -3.95 9.21 -0.98
C GLY A 8 -4.06 10.19 0.19
N GLY A 9 -5.26 10.66 0.54
CA GLY A 9 -5.43 11.57 1.68
C GLY A 9 -5.09 10.93 3.04
N GLY A 10 -4.82 11.75 4.07
CA GLY A 10 -4.46 11.26 5.41
C GLY A 10 -5.61 10.71 6.28
N THR A 11 -6.86 10.73 5.80
CA THR A 11 -8.02 10.23 6.56
C THR A 11 -8.25 8.73 6.36
N GLY A 12 -8.95 8.08 7.30
CA GLY A 12 -9.24 6.64 7.23
C GLY A 12 -9.83 6.19 5.90
N GLY A 13 -10.68 7.01 5.26
CA GLY A 13 -11.29 6.69 3.96
C GLY A 13 -10.28 6.42 2.83
N HIS A 14 -9.04 6.91 2.94
CA HIS A 14 -7.96 6.65 1.99
C HIS A 14 -6.92 5.67 2.56
N THR A 15 -6.61 5.78 3.85
CA THR A 15 -5.64 4.91 4.52
C THR A 15 -6.06 3.45 4.53
N TYR A 16 -7.34 3.14 4.81
CA TYR A 16 -7.81 1.75 4.85
C TYR A 16 -7.75 1.06 3.47
N PRO A 17 -8.22 1.67 2.36
CA PRO A 17 -8.00 1.13 1.03
C PRO A 17 -6.52 0.95 0.69
N ALA A 18 -5.66 1.93 1.02
CA ALA A 18 -4.23 1.84 0.75
C ALA A 18 -3.58 0.64 1.46
N ILE A 19 -3.94 0.39 2.72
CA ILE A 19 -3.48 -0.79 3.49
C ILE A 19 -4.01 -2.08 2.87
N ALA A 20 -5.30 -2.14 2.50
CA ALA A 20 -5.89 -3.33 1.89
C ALA A 20 -5.20 -3.69 0.57
N THR A 21 -4.93 -2.69 -0.28
CA THR A 21 -4.17 -2.86 -1.52
C THR A 21 -2.74 -3.33 -1.25
N ALA A 22 -2.04 -2.73 -0.28
CA ALA A 22 -0.69 -3.12 0.09
C ALA A 22 -0.61 -4.59 0.55
N ASN A 23 -1.59 -5.06 1.32
CA ASN A 23 -1.65 -6.44 1.78
C ASN A 23 -1.89 -7.41 0.62
N ALA A 24 -2.84 -7.12 -0.27
CA ALA A 24 -3.10 -7.95 -1.45
C ALA A 24 -1.86 -8.07 -2.35
N LEU A 25 -1.08 -6.99 -2.50
CA LEU A 25 0.17 -7.02 -3.27
C LEU A 25 1.22 -7.92 -2.60
N LYS A 26 1.33 -7.88 -1.26
CA LYS A 26 2.25 -8.74 -0.50
C LYS A 26 1.84 -10.21 -0.52
N GLU A 27 0.56 -10.53 -0.65
CA GLU A 27 0.10 -11.92 -0.85
C GLU A 27 0.58 -12.49 -2.19
N ILE A 28 0.57 -11.67 -3.25
CA ILE A 28 1.04 -12.07 -4.59
C ILE A 28 2.57 -12.20 -4.62
N ASN A 29 3.27 -11.25 -3.99
CA ASN A 29 4.73 -11.26 -3.92
C ASN A 29 5.21 -10.69 -2.58
N PRO A 30 5.63 -11.57 -1.65
CA PRO A 30 6.12 -11.16 -0.32
C PRO A 30 7.35 -10.24 -0.35
N GLY A 31 8.08 -10.18 -1.47
CA GLY A 31 9.24 -9.30 -1.65
C GLY A 31 8.90 -7.88 -2.09
N ILE A 32 7.61 -7.50 -2.15
CA ILE A 32 7.21 -6.13 -2.47
C ILE A 32 7.39 -5.22 -1.25
N GLU A 33 8.12 -4.13 -1.46
CA GLU A 33 8.19 -3.02 -0.51
C GLU A 33 7.12 -1.98 -0.86
N VAL A 34 6.35 -1.55 0.15
CA VAL A 34 5.29 -0.56 -0.02
C VAL A 34 5.57 0.65 0.88
N LEU A 35 5.50 1.84 0.30
CA LEU A 35 5.51 3.11 1.01
C LEU A 35 4.18 3.82 0.80
N PHE A 36 3.50 4.21 1.88
CA PHE A 36 2.33 5.08 1.82
C PHE A 36 2.74 6.53 2.04
N VAL A 37 2.20 7.44 1.22
CA VAL A 37 2.39 8.89 1.34
C VAL A 37 1.02 9.57 1.39
N GLY A 38 0.70 10.10 2.57
CA GLY A 38 -0.55 10.80 2.88
C GLY A 38 -0.56 12.28 2.49
#